data_AF-A0A540R893-F1
#
_entry.id   AF-A0A540R893-F1
#
_cell.length_a   1.000
_cell.length_b   1.000
_cell.length_c   1.000
_cell.angle_alpha   90.00
_cell.angle_beta   90.00
_cell.angle_gamma   90.00
#
_symmetry.space_group_name_H-M   'P 1'
#
loop_
_entity.id
_entity.type
_entity.pdbx_description
1 polymer ?
#
loop_
_entity_poly.entity_id
_entity_poly.type
_entity_poly.pdbx_seq_one_letter_code
_entity_poly.pdbx_strand_id
1 'polypeptide(L)'
;MDFLLKFNFDASQAPRSTSALALQGLGFKGRMRNLIAGGAAFAIAATGTVVVPNMIDTVPAAVAQDAATDAANNTPADMPGSSEATAIRADGVWGQKQGYQGEVFKQYGGGLDARNGDDVLMPGVKVFLQWINGQGVVSPVYYTVSDSEGKFVFDLSKPVKDANGGEYGFDLAGDSKFQLRTWAENPDPARLMQVKTGDMMAGRFHGRLSRKNESWDFTAGINRVVNSMVVFEEKPNVDGWLAKPEAQRTEAGKNTGKYGTVRGNVWWENREAGGTLANQYYKDTEFNDRAATDTKVVGSYVNDEVARQFDAWKDANAGFTPDEFASAQKQIVADYEAENGAGSAIAESVVATVASNGDYYIPFNGLYGVSRDKQNSGASISHTISDEEYGTVVPDSDVDHGSLMKWNGTVGQKHRHINSDYLYVYPVIEGDRDVWMNSFQNNMFQSPELATAVNALESYNISNVKFAVFTANPMHDITNYDLSSRIAGPGDTAVNTTTGLNPFNDYVIQWYADGVAIGGGT
;
A
#
# COMPACT_ATOMS: atom_id res chain seq x y z
N MET A 1 -7.79 0.98 -37.58
CA MET A 1 -6.36 1.37 -37.42
C MET A 1 -6.36 2.04 -36.07
N ASP A 2 -6.03 1.26 -35.04
CA ASP A 2 -6.52 1.52 -33.70
C ASP A 2 -5.34 2.06 -32.88
N PHE A 3 -5.46 3.32 -32.47
CA PHE A 3 -4.43 4.03 -31.73
C PHE A 3 -4.50 3.66 -30.25
N LEU A 4 -3.37 3.19 -29.70
CA LEU A 4 -3.28 2.70 -28.34
C LEU A 4 -2.29 3.52 -27.52
N LEU A 5 -2.51 3.60 -26.21
CA LEU A 5 -1.66 4.27 -25.24
C LEU A 5 -1.15 3.23 -24.25
N LYS A 6 0.16 3.17 -24.04
CA LYS A 6 0.76 2.46 -22.89
C LYS A 6 1.77 3.38 -22.23
N PHE A 7 2.01 3.20 -20.94
CA PHE A 7 3.09 3.86 -20.23
C PHE A 7 4.30 2.93 -20.25
N ASN A 8 5.39 3.34 -20.92
CA ASN A 8 6.69 2.69 -20.74
C ASN A 8 7.59 3.56 -19.87
N PHE A 9 8.18 2.91 -18.88
CA PHE A 9 9.29 3.43 -18.09
C PHE A 9 10.58 3.02 -18.80
N ASP A 10 11.32 3.98 -19.37
CA ASP A 10 12.70 3.75 -19.79
C ASP A 10 13.61 4.77 -19.09
N ALA A 11 14.48 4.23 -18.22
CA ALA A 11 15.48 4.95 -17.47
C ALA A 11 16.84 4.81 -18.16
N SER A 12 16.95 5.26 -19.41
CA SER A 12 18.26 5.53 -20.00
C SER A 12 18.15 6.51 -21.15
N GLN A 13 19.12 7.44 -21.20
CA GLN A 13 19.49 8.35 -22.31
C GLN A 13 19.29 9.84 -22.00
N ALA A 14 20.40 10.49 -21.64
CA ALA A 14 20.56 11.93 -21.72
C ALA A 14 20.68 12.37 -23.20
N PRO A 15 20.02 13.45 -23.64
CA PRO A 15 19.97 13.79 -25.07
C PRO A 15 21.24 14.51 -25.54
N ARG A 16 21.75 14.10 -26.71
CA ARG A 16 22.53 14.96 -27.62
C ARG A 16 21.63 15.36 -28.78
N SER A 17 21.60 16.67 -29.08
CA SER A 17 20.71 17.29 -30.07
C SER A 17 21.05 16.95 -31.52
N THR A 18 20.03 16.91 -32.41
CA THR A 18 19.87 17.86 -33.55
C THR A 18 18.52 17.70 -34.25
N SER A 19 17.75 18.79 -34.27
CA SER A 19 16.89 19.36 -35.34
C SER A 19 15.73 18.58 -36.02
N ALA A 20 14.52 19.06 -35.69
CA ALA A 20 13.41 19.49 -36.58
C ALA A 20 12.35 18.49 -37.10
N LEU A 21 11.23 18.41 -36.38
CA LEU A 21 9.87 18.79 -36.84
C LEU A 21 8.97 18.89 -35.59
N ALA A 22 8.40 20.08 -35.35
CA ALA A 22 7.70 20.40 -34.11
C ALA A 22 6.31 19.75 -34.08
N LEU A 23 6.22 18.59 -33.43
CA LEU A 23 4.97 18.08 -32.87
C LEU A 23 4.92 18.58 -31.41
N GLN A 24 3.87 19.32 -31.04
CA GLN A 24 3.71 19.80 -29.67
C GLN A 24 3.43 18.62 -28.74
N GLY A 25 4.49 18.03 -28.20
CA GLY A 25 4.40 17.20 -27.00
C GLY A 25 4.12 18.10 -25.81
N LEU A 26 3.01 17.85 -25.11
CA LEU A 26 2.78 18.38 -23.76
C LEU A 26 3.76 17.67 -22.81
N GLY A 27 5.00 18.17 -22.74
CA GLY A 27 5.85 17.88 -21.61
C GLY A 27 5.33 18.66 -20.40
N PHE A 28 5.02 17.97 -19.30
CA PHE A 28 4.72 18.62 -18.02
C PHE A 28 6.01 19.20 -17.42
N LYS A 29 6.61 20.21 -18.08
CA LYS A 29 7.68 21.03 -17.50
C LYS A 29 7.05 22.24 -16.80
N GLY A 30 6.60 22.02 -15.57
CA GLY A 30 6.00 23.05 -14.72
C GLY A 30 6.58 23.06 -13.31
N ARG A 31 7.67 23.82 -13.13
CA ARG A 31 8.23 24.37 -11.87
C ARG A 31 7.76 23.76 -10.53
N MET A 32 8.51 22.81 -9.98
CA MET A 32 8.66 22.65 -8.51
C MET A 32 10.11 22.33 -8.14
N ARG A 33 11.04 23.23 -8.48
CA ARG A 33 12.43 23.13 -8.00
C ARG A 33 12.70 23.83 -6.67
N ASN A 34 11.72 24.51 -6.06
CA ASN A 34 11.90 25.20 -4.76
C ASN A 34 10.61 25.11 -3.93
N LEU A 35 10.39 23.98 -3.27
CA LEU A 35 9.54 23.84 -2.08
C LEU A 35 9.78 22.44 -1.49
N ILE A 36 11.03 22.19 -1.07
CA ILE A 36 11.38 21.04 -0.23
C ILE A 36 11.69 21.63 1.14
N ALA A 37 10.62 21.91 1.87
CA ALA A 37 10.61 22.22 3.31
C ALA A 37 9.15 22.06 3.76
N GLY A 38 8.80 20.87 4.24
CA GLY A 38 7.43 20.49 4.62
C GLY A 38 6.81 19.52 3.63
N GLY A 39 6.53 18.30 4.10
CA GLY A 39 6.10 17.13 3.32
C GLY A 39 4.71 17.20 2.67
N ALA A 40 4.39 18.27 1.96
CA ALA A 40 3.16 18.34 1.16
C ALA A 40 3.29 17.49 -0.12
N ALA A 41 2.62 16.34 -0.16
CA ALA A 41 2.51 15.51 -1.36
C ALA A 41 1.24 15.87 -2.16
N PHE A 42 1.42 16.31 -3.40
CA PHE A 42 0.34 16.57 -4.35
C PHE A 42 -0.12 15.26 -4.99
N ALA A 43 -1.43 14.98 -5.02
CA ALA A 43 -2.00 14.06 -6.00
C ALA A 43 -2.06 14.80 -7.34
N ILE A 44 -1.28 14.38 -8.33
CA ILE A 44 -1.34 14.97 -9.67
C ILE A 44 -2.55 14.37 -10.38
N ALA A 45 -3.64 15.14 -10.44
CA ALA A 45 -4.71 14.92 -11.39
C ALA A 45 -4.40 15.81 -12.61
N ALA A 46 -4.05 15.18 -13.73
CA ALA A 46 -3.83 15.88 -14.99
C ALA A 46 -5.01 15.61 -15.92
N THR A 47 -5.68 16.66 -16.35
CA THR A 47 -6.61 16.62 -17.49
C THR A 47 -5.94 17.26 -18.69
N GLY A 48 -6.11 16.66 -19.85
CA GLY A 48 -5.44 17.13 -21.05
C GLY A 48 -6.13 16.69 -22.34
N THR A 49 -5.82 17.40 -23.41
CA THR A 49 -6.22 17.09 -24.78
C THR A 49 -5.00 16.74 -25.60
N VAL A 50 -5.03 15.64 -26.33
CA VAL A 50 -3.92 15.19 -27.19
C VAL A 50 -4.44 14.89 -28.59
N VAL A 51 -3.74 15.34 -29.63
CA VAL A 51 -4.11 15.07 -31.03
C VAL A 51 -3.63 13.67 -31.43
N VAL A 52 -4.52 12.87 -32.01
CA VAL A 52 -4.24 11.56 -32.57
C VAL A 52 -3.31 11.72 -33.79
N PRO A 53 -2.10 11.12 -33.78
CA PRO A 53 -1.11 11.36 -34.81
C PRO A 53 -1.56 10.87 -36.18
N ASN A 54 -1.25 11.66 -37.22
CA ASN A 54 -1.55 11.33 -38.60
C ASN A 54 -0.46 10.41 -39.17
N MET A 55 -0.81 9.20 -39.61
CA MET A 55 0.14 8.15 -40.00
C MET A 55 0.01 7.73 -41.48
N ILE A 56 -0.22 8.69 -42.39
CA ILE A 56 -0.13 8.47 -43.83
C ILE A 56 0.59 9.65 -44.49
N ASP A 57 1.84 9.42 -44.90
CA ASP A 57 2.56 10.29 -45.82
C ASP A 57 2.10 9.91 -47.24
N THR A 58 1.05 10.58 -47.74
CA THR A 58 0.84 11.02 -49.14
C THR A 58 -0.62 11.40 -49.43
N VAL A 59 -0.76 12.53 -50.15
CA VAL A 59 -1.93 13.07 -50.91
C VAL A 59 -2.74 14.17 -50.19
N PRO A 60 -3.11 15.29 -50.88
CA PRO A 60 -2.97 16.64 -50.33
C PRO A 60 -4.21 17.18 -49.62
N ALA A 61 -3.94 18.23 -48.84
CA ALA A 61 -4.84 19.05 -48.06
C ALA A 61 -6.19 19.38 -48.73
N ALA A 62 -7.27 19.10 -48.00
CA ALA A 62 -8.50 19.87 -48.06
C ALA A 62 -8.74 20.51 -46.69
N VAL A 63 -9.04 21.81 -46.73
CA VAL A 63 -9.12 22.73 -45.59
C VAL A 63 -10.37 22.45 -44.75
N ALA A 64 -10.21 22.67 -43.44
CA ALA A 64 -11.16 22.50 -42.34
C ALA A 64 -12.60 22.96 -42.63
N GLN A 65 -13.56 22.25 -42.04
CA GLN A 65 -14.88 22.79 -41.74
C GLN A 65 -15.30 22.37 -40.32
N ASP A 66 -15.69 23.38 -39.54
CA ASP A 66 -16.04 23.43 -38.12
C ASP A 66 -16.48 22.11 -37.43
N ALA A 67 -15.63 21.58 -36.55
CA ALA A 67 -16.01 20.64 -35.49
C ALA A 67 -16.00 21.30 -34.09
N ALA A 68 -15.86 22.62 -34.02
CA ALA A 68 -15.81 23.36 -32.76
C ALA A 68 -17.18 23.47 -32.05
N THR A 69 -18.27 23.05 -32.70
CA THR A 69 -19.63 23.21 -32.15
C THR A 69 -20.27 21.95 -31.56
N ASP A 70 -19.70 20.75 -31.75
CA ASP A 70 -20.27 19.51 -31.17
C ASP A 70 -19.56 19.03 -29.89
N ALA A 71 -18.42 19.63 -29.52
CA ALA A 71 -17.71 19.31 -28.29
C ALA A 71 -18.44 19.73 -27.00
N ALA A 72 -19.50 20.55 -27.10
CA ALA A 72 -20.24 21.06 -25.95
C ALA A 72 -21.39 20.16 -25.47
N ASN A 73 -21.82 19.16 -26.26
CA ASN A 73 -23.01 18.34 -25.96
C ASN A 73 -22.76 16.86 -25.68
N ASN A 74 -21.51 16.39 -25.69
CA ASN A 74 -21.18 15.04 -25.27
C ASN A 74 -20.67 15.07 -23.82
N THR A 75 -21.53 14.82 -22.85
CA THR A 75 -21.10 14.51 -21.48
C THR A 75 -20.17 13.28 -21.52
N PRO A 76 -18.92 13.37 -21.02
CA PRO A 76 -17.92 12.29 -21.08
C PRO A 76 -18.18 11.04 -20.20
N ALA A 77 -19.45 10.68 -19.90
CA ALA A 77 -19.79 9.70 -18.85
C ALA A 77 -20.39 8.37 -19.33
N ASP A 78 -20.69 8.16 -20.61
CA ASP A 78 -21.54 7.03 -21.05
C ASP A 78 -20.83 5.93 -21.86
N MET A 79 -19.54 5.67 -21.64
CA MET A 79 -18.79 4.61 -22.38
C MET A 79 -18.63 3.36 -21.51
N PRO A 80 -19.30 2.22 -21.82
CA PRO A 80 -19.18 1.00 -21.03
C PRO A 80 -17.73 0.54 -20.90
N GLY A 81 -17.26 0.40 -19.66
CA GLY A 81 -15.94 -0.11 -19.30
C GLY A 81 -14.78 0.85 -19.54
N SER A 82 -15.01 2.14 -19.76
CA SER A 82 -13.94 3.14 -19.85
C SER A 82 -13.43 3.65 -18.50
N SER A 83 -14.11 3.33 -17.41
CA SER A 83 -13.74 3.69 -16.04
C SER A 83 -14.39 2.73 -15.02
N GLU A 84 -14.07 2.90 -13.74
CA GLU A 84 -14.75 2.17 -12.66
C GLU A 84 -16.27 2.39 -12.63
N ALA A 85 -16.71 3.61 -12.94
CA ALA A 85 -18.12 4.01 -12.93
C ALA A 85 -18.92 3.30 -14.04
N THR A 86 -18.25 2.98 -15.16
CA THR A 86 -18.86 2.34 -16.31
C THR A 86 -18.45 0.86 -16.45
N ALA A 87 -17.72 0.30 -15.48
CA ALA A 87 -17.15 -1.04 -15.54
C ALA A 87 -18.19 -2.13 -15.86
N ILE A 88 -17.76 -3.16 -16.59
CA ILE A 88 -18.62 -4.25 -17.06
C ILE A 88 -18.59 -5.40 -16.05
N ARG A 89 -19.76 -5.80 -15.55
CA ARG A 89 -19.87 -6.95 -14.64
C ARG A 89 -19.50 -8.25 -15.38
N ALA A 90 -18.58 -9.03 -14.82
CA ALA A 90 -18.03 -10.23 -15.45
C ALA A 90 -17.95 -11.38 -14.44
N ASP A 91 -19.05 -11.75 -13.81
CA ASP A 91 -19.07 -12.83 -12.81
C ASP A 91 -18.71 -14.19 -13.44
N GLY A 92 -17.84 -14.95 -12.77
CA GLY A 92 -17.46 -16.29 -13.17
C GLY A 92 -17.72 -17.37 -12.12
N VAL A 93 -17.25 -18.59 -12.42
CA VAL A 93 -17.34 -19.76 -11.54
C VAL A 93 -15.95 -20.22 -11.14
N TRP A 94 -15.75 -20.51 -9.85
CA TRP A 94 -14.46 -20.95 -9.32
C TRP A 94 -13.90 -22.15 -10.09
N GLY A 95 -12.64 -22.08 -10.50
CA GLY A 95 -11.98 -23.15 -11.22
C GLY A 95 -12.35 -23.24 -12.71
N GLN A 96 -13.07 -22.27 -13.28
CA GLN A 96 -13.30 -22.21 -14.73
C GLN A 96 -11.97 -22.10 -15.52
N LYS A 97 -11.99 -22.41 -16.82
CA LYS A 97 -10.76 -22.48 -17.62
C LYS A 97 -10.30 -21.15 -18.22
N GLN A 98 -11.18 -20.14 -18.25
CA GLN A 98 -10.96 -18.85 -18.89
C GLN A 98 -11.34 -17.75 -17.89
N GLY A 99 -10.36 -17.09 -17.28
CA GLY A 99 -10.69 -16.06 -16.28
C GLY A 99 -9.59 -15.71 -15.29
N TYR A 100 -10.02 -15.05 -14.22
CA TYR A 100 -9.16 -14.57 -13.14
C TYR A 100 -9.87 -14.81 -11.80
N GLN A 101 -9.18 -15.35 -10.80
CA GLN A 101 -9.80 -15.63 -9.50
C GLN A 101 -8.85 -15.38 -8.33
N GLY A 102 -9.45 -15.03 -7.20
CA GLY A 102 -8.74 -14.72 -5.97
C GLY A 102 -9.63 -14.61 -4.75
N GLU A 103 -9.05 -14.11 -3.66
CA GLU A 103 -9.72 -13.88 -2.38
C GLU A 103 -9.56 -12.42 -1.93
N VAL A 104 -10.53 -11.94 -1.14
CA VAL A 104 -10.53 -10.64 -0.47
C VAL A 104 -10.63 -10.83 1.03
N PHE A 105 -9.71 -10.24 1.80
CA PHE A 105 -9.70 -10.36 3.25
C PHE A 105 -9.04 -9.16 3.95
N LYS A 106 -9.42 -8.94 5.22
CA LYS A 106 -8.72 -8.08 6.17
C LYS A 106 -7.65 -8.92 6.87
N GLN A 107 -6.40 -8.49 6.78
CA GLN A 107 -5.27 -9.16 7.40
C GLN A 107 -5.15 -8.79 8.89
N TYR A 108 -4.94 -9.79 9.74
CA TYR A 108 -4.62 -9.58 11.16
C TYR A 108 -3.16 -9.77 11.50
N GLY A 109 -2.44 -10.60 10.72
CA GLY A 109 -1.04 -10.89 10.96
C GLY A 109 -0.45 -11.76 9.87
N GLY A 110 0.83 -12.09 10.03
CA GLY A 110 1.58 -12.91 9.08
C GLY A 110 1.80 -12.24 7.72
N GLY A 111 2.07 -13.06 6.70
CA GLY A 111 2.61 -12.60 5.41
C GLY A 111 1.53 -12.28 4.39
N LEU A 112 1.88 -11.49 3.37
CA LEU A 112 0.99 -11.18 2.25
C LEU A 112 0.86 -12.32 1.23
N ASP A 113 1.57 -13.43 1.39
CA ASP A 113 1.63 -14.53 0.42
C ASP A 113 0.51 -15.56 0.57
N ALA A 114 -0.20 -15.55 1.71
CA ALA A 114 -1.34 -16.41 1.97
C ALA A 114 -2.25 -15.80 3.03
N ARG A 115 -3.54 -16.16 2.97
CA ARG A 115 -4.48 -15.88 4.05
C ARG A 115 -4.19 -16.78 5.26
N ASN A 116 -4.16 -16.18 6.44
CA ASN A 116 -4.01 -16.86 7.71
C ASN A 116 -5.37 -17.20 8.35
N GLY A 117 -5.37 -18.04 9.38
CA GLY A 117 -6.59 -18.49 10.05
C GLY A 117 -7.38 -17.36 10.72
N ASP A 118 -6.68 -16.34 11.22
CA ASP A 118 -7.27 -15.20 11.92
C ASP A 118 -7.74 -14.08 10.97
N ASP A 119 -7.41 -14.17 9.68
CA ASP A 119 -7.81 -13.17 8.68
C ASP A 119 -9.33 -13.20 8.43
N VAL A 120 -9.93 -12.02 8.34
CA VAL A 120 -11.38 -11.87 8.14
C VAL A 120 -11.70 -11.78 6.66
N LEU A 121 -12.45 -12.77 6.16
CA LEU A 121 -12.98 -12.78 4.80
C LEU A 121 -13.94 -11.61 4.58
N MET A 122 -13.81 -10.95 3.43
CA MET A 122 -14.57 -9.73 3.14
C MET A 122 -15.56 -9.95 1.99
N PRO A 123 -16.85 -10.23 2.29
CA PRO A 123 -17.89 -10.32 1.27
C PRO A 123 -18.31 -8.95 0.75
N GLY A 124 -18.83 -8.90 -0.48
CA GLY A 124 -19.43 -7.69 -1.05
C GLY A 124 -18.43 -6.67 -1.60
N VAL A 125 -17.14 -6.98 -1.62
CA VAL A 125 -16.10 -6.09 -2.15
C VAL A 125 -16.10 -6.13 -3.66
N LYS A 126 -16.22 -4.95 -4.30
CA LYS A 126 -16.16 -4.81 -5.75
C LYS A 126 -14.71 -4.83 -6.21
N VAL A 127 -14.34 -5.88 -6.95
CA VAL A 127 -12.99 -6.05 -7.51
C VAL A 127 -13.02 -5.71 -8.99
N PHE A 128 -12.03 -4.96 -9.45
CA PHE A 128 -11.87 -4.53 -10.84
C PHE A 128 -10.68 -5.20 -11.50
N LEU A 129 -10.78 -5.42 -12.81
CA LEU A 129 -9.72 -5.99 -13.62
C LEU A 129 -9.66 -5.33 -14.99
N GLN A 130 -8.45 -5.12 -15.49
CA GLN A 130 -8.20 -4.72 -16.87
C GLN A 130 -6.98 -5.45 -17.41
N TRP A 131 -7.01 -5.81 -18.69
CA TRP A 131 -5.88 -6.48 -19.35
C TRP A 131 -5.46 -5.77 -20.63
N ILE A 132 -4.23 -6.04 -21.06
CA ILE A 132 -3.68 -5.59 -22.34
C ILE A 132 -2.98 -6.74 -23.01
N ASN A 133 -3.32 -7.01 -24.27
CA ASN A 133 -2.63 -8.01 -25.06
C ASN A 133 -1.30 -7.47 -25.65
N GLY A 134 -0.56 -8.33 -26.33
CA GLY A 134 0.73 -8.06 -26.95
C GLY A 134 0.65 -7.21 -28.21
N GLN A 135 -0.54 -7.12 -28.82
CA GLN A 135 -0.85 -6.16 -29.90
C GLN A 135 -1.18 -4.77 -29.34
N GLY A 136 -1.29 -4.65 -28.01
CA GLY A 136 -1.59 -3.42 -27.30
C GLY A 136 -3.07 -3.21 -27.01
N VAL A 137 -3.99 -4.06 -27.45
CA VAL A 137 -5.43 -3.90 -27.22
C VAL A 137 -5.74 -3.97 -25.73
N VAL A 138 -6.34 -2.89 -25.22
CA VAL A 138 -6.73 -2.73 -23.82
C VAL A 138 -8.18 -3.17 -23.67
N SER A 139 -8.46 -4.02 -22.70
CA SER A 139 -9.83 -4.43 -22.41
C SER A 139 -10.66 -3.30 -21.80
N PRO A 140 -12.00 -3.41 -21.85
CA PRO A 140 -12.85 -2.72 -20.90
C PRO A 140 -12.39 -2.99 -19.46
N VAL A 141 -12.68 -2.06 -18.56
CA VAL A 141 -12.64 -2.32 -17.12
C VAL A 141 -13.77 -3.27 -16.77
N TYR A 142 -13.42 -4.45 -16.26
CA TYR A 142 -14.38 -5.41 -15.72
C TYR A 142 -14.51 -5.25 -14.22
N TYR A 143 -15.64 -5.68 -13.65
CA TYR A 143 -15.75 -5.89 -12.21
C TYR A 143 -16.49 -7.19 -11.88
N THR A 144 -16.23 -7.69 -10.67
CA THR A 144 -17.00 -8.75 -10.00
C THR A 144 -17.11 -8.38 -8.52
N VAL A 145 -17.82 -9.19 -7.73
CA VAL A 145 -18.02 -8.94 -6.29
C VAL A 145 -17.62 -10.18 -5.50
N SER A 146 -16.91 -9.99 -4.39
CA SER A 146 -16.54 -11.11 -3.51
C SER A 146 -17.78 -11.74 -2.85
N ASP A 147 -17.79 -13.06 -2.76
CA ASP A 147 -18.87 -13.83 -2.13
C ASP A 147 -18.72 -13.91 -0.60
N SER A 148 -19.59 -14.69 0.05
CA SER A 148 -19.57 -14.91 1.51
C SER A 148 -18.27 -15.51 2.05
N GLU A 149 -17.47 -16.14 1.20
CA GLU A 149 -16.17 -16.70 1.53
C GLU A 149 -15.02 -15.77 1.11
N GLY A 150 -15.32 -14.52 0.75
CA GLY A 150 -14.35 -13.55 0.25
C GLY A 150 -13.81 -13.89 -1.14
N LYS A 151 -14.35 -14.91 -1.84
CA LYS A 151 -13.84 -15.33 -3.15
C LYS A 151 -14.43 -14.49 -4.26
N PHE A 152 -13.63 -14.21 -5.26
CA PHE A 152 -14.09 -13.52 -6.47
C PHE A 152 -13.58 -14.21 -7.73
N VAL A 153 -14.39 -14.17 -8.78
CA VAL A 153 -14.07 -14.79 -10.08
C VAL A 153 -14.56 -13.89 -11.22
N PHE A 154 -13.68 -13.66 -12.17
CA PHE A 154 -13.97 -13.02 -13.45
C PHE A 154 -14.13 -14.06 -14.56
N ASP A 155 -15.25 -14.03 -15.27
CA ASP A 155 -15.44 -14.69 -16.56
C ASP A 155 -14.94 -13.82 -17.71
N LEU A 156 -13.81 -14.23 -18.28
CA LEU A 156 -13.16 -13.56 -19.41
C LEU A 156 -13.23 -14.42 -20.68
N SER A 157 -14.18 -15.36 -20.75
CA SER A 157 -14.37 -16.25 -21.91
C SER A 157 -14.89 -15.54 -23.16
N LYS A 158 -15.50 -14.36 -23.00
CA LYS A 158 -16.01 -13.56 -24.12
C LYS A 158 -14.91 -12.65 -24.66
N PRO A 159 -14.60 -12.70 -25.97
CA PRO A 159 -13.63 -11.80 -26.55
C PRO A 159 -14.15 -10.36 -26.54
N VAL A 160 -13.22 -9.42 -26.42
CA VAL A 160 -13.47 -8.00 -26.71
C VAL A 160 -13.58 -7.85 -28.22
N LYS A 161 -14.62 -7.17 -28.68
CA LYS A 161 -14.79 -6.88 -30.10
C LYS A 161 -14.48 -5.42 -30.39
N ASP A 162 -13.68 -5.17 -31.40
CA ASP A 162 -13.54 -3.83 -31.97
C ASP A 162 -14.72 -3.51 -32.91
N ALA A 163 -14.81 -2.25 -33.34
CA ALA A 163 -15.83 -1.79 -34.26
C ALA A 163 -15.75 -2.40 -35.68
N ASN A 164 -14.56 -2.89 -36.07
CA ASN A 164 -14.30 -3.55 -37.35
C ASN A 164 -14.62 -5.05 -37.30
N GLY A 165 -15.07 -5.57 -36.16
CA GLY A 165 -15.37 -6.98 -35.93
C GLY A 165 -14.15 -7.83 -35.59
N GLY A 166 -12.99 -7.22 -35.31
CA GLY A 166 -11.83 -7.90 -34.74
C GLY A 166 -12.14 -8.40 -33.33
N GLU A 167 -11.76 -9.63 -33.02
CA GLU A 167 -11.99 -10.26 -31.72
C GLU A 167 -10.67 -10.48 -30.99
N TYR A 168 -10.60 -10.02 -29.74
CA TYR A 168 -9.42 -10.08 -28.89
C TYR A 168 -9.76 -10.81 -27.59
N GLY A 169 -9.16 -11.99 -27.39
CA GLY A 169 -9.40 -12.85 -26.25
C GLY A 169 -8.47 -12.59 -25.06
N PHE A 170 -8.88 -13.11 -23.90
CA PHE A 170 -8.01 -13.29 -22.74
C PHE A 170 -7.11 -14.51 -22.96
N ASP A 171 -6.02 -14.34 -23.70
CA ASP A 171 -5.15 -15.43 -24.15
C ASP A 171 -3.77 -15.37 -23.50
N LEU A 172 -3.53 -16.23 -22.52
CA LEU A 172 -2.26 -16.28 -21.77
C LEU A 172 -1.20 -17.15 -22.45
N ALA A 173 -1.63 -18.24 -23.12
CA ALA A 173 -0.71 -19.23 -23.70
C ALA A 173 0.02 -18.72 -24.95
N GLY A 174 -0.69 -17.96 -25.79
CA GLY A 174 -0.20 -17.48 -27.09
C GLY A 174 0.46 -16.10 -27.04
N ASP A 175 0.36 -15.39 -25.93
CA ASP A 175 0.75 -13.98 -25.84
C ASP A 175 1.76 -13.75 -24.72
N SER A 176 3.04 -13.71 -25.09
CA SER A 176 4.13 -13.49 -24.13
C SER A 176 4.19 -12.07 -23.58
N LYS A 177 3.47 -11.12 -24.19
CA LYS A 177 3.43 -9.71 -23.80
C LYS A 177 2.10 -9.35 -23.11
N PHE A 178 1.25 -10.33 -22.82
CA PHE A 178 0.01 -10.13 -22.10
C PHE A 178 0.27 -9.56 -20.71
N GLN A 179 -0.50 -8.55 -20.34
CA GLN A 179 -0.43 -7.87 -19.06
C GLN A 179 -1.84 -7.72 -18.48
N LEU A 180 -1.95 -7.71 -17.16
CA LEU A 180 -3.19 -7.39 -16.46
C LEU A 180 -2.92 -6.54 -15.23
N ARG A 181 -3.95 -5.87 -14.74
CA ARG A 181 -3.98 -5.20 -13.45
C ARG A 181 -5.29 -5.49 -12.75
N THR A 182 -5.25 -5.47 -11.42
CA THR A 182 -6.40 -5.70 -10.55
C THR A 182 -6.34 -4.71 -9.41
N TRP A 183 -7.50 -4.23 -8.95
CA TRP A 183 -7.67 -3.40 -7.77
C TRP A 183 -9.09 -3.58 -7.22
N ALA A 184 -9.42 -2.99 -6.08
CA ALA A 184 -10.79 -3.09 -5.56
C ALA A 184 -11.25 -1.80 -4.91
N GLU A 185 -12.57 -1.61 -4.90
CA GLU A 185 -13.21 -0.56 -4.12
C GLU A 185 -12.97 -0.82 -2.63
N ASN A 186 -12.47 0.18 -1.90
CA ASN A 186 -12.31 0.08 -0.46
C ASN A 186 -13.69 0.18 0.20
N PRO A 187 -14.17 -0.87 0.90
CA PRO A 187 -15.53 -0.88 1.47
C PRO A 187 -15.67 0.04 2.69
N ASP A 188 -14.56 0.41 3.34
CA ASP A 188 -14.53 1.38 4.43
C ASP A 188 -13.25 2.23 4.35
N PRO A 189 -13.20 3.22 3.46
CA PRO A 189 -12.02 4.05 3.29
C PRO A 189 -11.71 4.92 4.51
N ALA A 190 -12.63 5.05 5.49
CA ALA A 190 -12.32 5.76 6.73
C ALA A 190 -11.48 4.92 7.70
N ARG A 191 -11.56 3.58 7.61
CA ARG A 191 -10.92 2.67 8.57
C ARG A 191 -9.99 1.63 7.94
N LEU A 192 -10.04 1.39 6.64
CA LEU A 192 -9.24 0.38 5.96
C LEU A 192 -8.29 1.00 4.95
N MET A 193 -7.16 0.34 4.75
CA MET A 193 -6.18 0.61 3.70
C MET A 193 -6.10 -0.60 2.77
N GLN A 194 -6.03 -0.40 1.47
CA GLN A 194 -5.78 -1.49 0.52
C GLN A 194 -4.28 -1.72 0.36
N VAL A 195 -3.76 -2.79 0.95
CA VAL A 195 -2.31 -3.04 1.04
C VAL A 195 -1.78 -4.03 -0.01
N LYS A 196 -2.69 -4.72 -0.68
CA LYS A 196 -2.34 -5.60 -1.79
C LYS A 196 -3.47 -5.64 -2.81
N THR A 197 -3.08 -5.53 -4.08
CA THR A 197 -3.99 -5.61 -5.22
C THR A 197 -3.46 -6.65 -6.22
N GLY A 198 -4.08 -7.82 -6.25
CA GLY A 198 -3.63 -8.93 -7.08
C GLY A 198 -2.23 -9.41 -6.68
N ASP A 199 -1.25 -9.17 -7.54
CA ASP A 199 0.10 -9.71 -7.41
C ASP A 199 1.14 -8.78 -6.76
N MET A 200 0.69 -7.92 -5.83
CA MET A 200 1.52 -6.90 -5.16
C MET A 200 2.12 -5.87 -6.12
N MET A 201 1.34 -5.45 -7.12
CA MET A 201 1.76 -4.52 -8.17
C MET A 201 1.14 -3.13 -8.04
N ALA A 202 0.52 -2.80 -6.89
CA ALA A 202 -0.11 -1.49 -6.61
C ALA A 202 -0.99 -0.98 -7.78
N GLY A 203 -1.92 -1.84 -8.22
CA GLY A 203 -2.83 -1.56 -9.34
C GLY A 203 -2.17 -1.38 -10.71
N ARG A 204 -0.87 -1.63 -10.85
CA ARG A 204 -0.13 -1.53 -12.12
C ARG A 204 -0.30 -2.77 -12.97
N PHE A 205 -0.09 -2.60 -14.27
CA PHE A 205 -0.03 -3.72 -15.20
C PHE A 205 1.21 -4.57 -14.96
N HIS A 206 1.01 -5.87 -14.78
CA HIS A 206 2.06 -6.87 -14.69
C HIS A 206 1.80 -8.02 -15.66
N GLY A 207 2.87 -8.72 -16.03
CA GLY A 207 2.79 -9.88 -16.91
C GLY A 207 3.30 -11.14 -16.23
N ARG A 208 3.31 -12.25 -16.97
CA ARG A 208 3.70 -13.57 -16.45
C ARG A 208 5.08 -13.61 -15.80
N LEU A 209 6.06 -12.81 -16.25
CA LEU A 209 7.44 -12.87 -15.75
C LEU A 209 7.67 -12.02 -14.50
N SER A 210 6.76 -11.11 -14.19
CA SER A 210 6.86 -10.24 -13.01
C SER A 210 6.09 -10.79 -11.81
N ARG A 211 5.52 -11.99 -11.92
CA ARG A 211 4.60 -12.51 -10.92
C ARG A 211 5.24 -12.85 -9.57
N LYS A 212 4.46 -12.79 -8.49
CA LYS A 212 4.90 -13.11 -7.12
C LYS A 212 4.12 -14.26 -6.48
N ASN A 213 2.82 -14.10 -6.28
CA ASN A 213 1.91 -15.09 -5.73
C ASN A 213 1.00 -15.73 -6.79
N GLU A 214 0.65 -14.96 -7.83
CA GLU A 214 -0.32 -15.43 -8.82
C GLU A 214 0.23 -16.61 -9.61
N SER A 215 -0.62 -17.61 -9.84
CA SER A 215 -0.32 -18.71 -10.76
C SER A 215 -1.08 -18.49 -12.07
N TRP A 216 -0.32 -18.40 -13.16
CA TRP A 216 -0.86 -18.22 -14.51
C TRP A 216 -0.91 -19.58 -15.19
N ASP A 217 -2.11 -20.14 -15.29
CA ASP A 217 -2.42 -21.41 -15.93
C ASP A 217 -2.71 -21.19 -17.42
N PHE A 218 -1.80 -21.66 -18.29
CA PHE A 218 -1.90 -21.47 -19.75
C PHE A 218 -1.67 -22.76 -20.55
N THR A 219 -1.98 -23.92 -19.95
CA THR A 219 -1.99 -25.20 -20.70
C THR A 219 -3.07 -25.15 -21.79
N ALA A 220 -2.90 -25.87 -22.90
CA ALA A 220 -3.84 -25.87 -24.01
C ALA A 220 -5.32 -25.96 -23.56
N GLY A 221 -6.13 -24.95 -23.90
CA GLY A 221 -7.53 -24.83 -23.51
C GLY A 221 -7.79 -24.24 -22.11
N ILE A 222 -6.75 -23.75 -21.43
CA ILE A 222 -6.81 -23.04 -20.15
C ILE A 222 -6.09 -21.70 -20.35
N ASN A 223 -6.76 -20.59 -20.01
CA ASN A 223 -6.17 -19.28 -19.81
C ASN A 223 -6.76 -18.74 -18.50
N ARG A 224 -6.14 -19.08 -17.37
CA ARG A 224 -6.62 -18.66 -16.06
C ARG A 224 -5.50 -18.13 -15.20
N VAL A 225 -5.76 -17.06 -14.46
CA VAL A 225 -4.91 -16.63 -13.34
C VAL A 225 -5.60 -16.97 -12.02
N VAL A 226 -4.88 -17.60 -11.11
CA VAL A 226 -5.36 -18.02 -9.77
C VAL A 226 -4.47 -17.47 -8.66
N ASN A 227 -4.95 -17.60 -7.42
CA ASN A 227 -4.30 -17.19 -6.18
C ASN A 227 -4.13 -15.67 -6.04
N SER A 228 -4.84 -14.88 -6.84
CA SER A 228 -4.90 -13.44 -6.66
C SER A 228 -5.43 -13.08 -5.26
N MET A 229 -4.96 -11.96 -4.70
CA MET A 229 -5.40 -11.49 -3.39
C MET A 229 -5.66 -9.99 -3.41
N VAL A 230 -6.76 -9.58 -2.81
CA VAL A 230 -6.98 -8.20 -2.39
C VAL A 230 -6.94 -8.19 -0.86
N VAL A 231 -5.99 -7.47 -0.30
CA VAL A 231 -5.75 -7.46 1.16
C VAL A 231 -5.96 -6.07 1.71
N PHE A 232 -6.71 -6.00 2.81
CA PHE A 232 -6.92 -4.78 3.58
C PHE A 232 -6.23 -4.88 4.95
N GLU A 233 -5.71 -3.75 5.43
CA GLU A 233 -5.27 -3.56 6.82
C GLU A 233 -6.07 -2.40 7.43
N GLU A 234 -6.08 -2.27 8.76
CA GLU A 234 -6.74 -1.14 9.40
C GLU A 234 -5.86 0.12 9.33
N LYS A 235 -6.48 1.25 9.02
CA LYS A 235 -5.84 2.56 9.14
C LYS A 235 -5.33 2.73 10.58
N PRO A 236 -4.07 3.13 10.76
CA PRO A 236 -3.49 3.15 12.09
C PRO A 236 -4.06 4.28 12.93
N ASN A 237 -4.36 3.97 14.20
CA ASN A 237 -4.79 4.92 15.23
C ASN A 237 -5.90 5.91 14.82
N VAL A 238 -6.87 5.52 13.97
CA VAL A 238 -7.97 6.41 13.53
C VAL A 238 -8.79 7.01 14.68
N ASP A 239 -8.91 6.28 15.78
CA ASP A 239 -9.70 6.69 16.94
C ASP A 239 -8.84 7.39 18.02
N GLY A 240 -7.54 7.53 17.81
CA GLY A 240 -6.64 8.35 18.64
C GLY A 240 -6.27 7.80 20.02
N TRP A 241 -6.57 6.54 20.34
CA TRP A 241 -6.38 5.96 21.69
C TRP A 241 -5.12 5.09 21.83
N LEU A 242 -4.38 4.83 20.74
CA LEU A 242 -3.18 3.98 20.74
C LEU A 242 -1.88 4.76 21.01
N ALA A 243 -1.99 6.03 21.37
CA ALA A 243 -0.86 6.86 21.78
C ALA A 243 -1.35 7.91 22.78
N LYS A 244 -0.45 8.37 23.66
CA LYS A 244 -0.73 9.51 24.54
C LYS A 244 -1.19 10.72 23.71
N PRO A 245 -1.92 11.67 24.32
CA PRO A 245 -2.16 12.98 23.72
C PRO A 245 -0.87 13.61 23.23
N GLU A 246 -0.90 14.34 22.11
CA GLU A 246 0.30 14.86 21.43
C GLU A 246 1.22 15.65 22.37
N ALA A 247 0.65 16.48 23.24
CA ALA A 247 1.40 17.28 24.22
C ALA A 247 2.14 16.46 25.31
N GLN A 248 1.84 15.16 25.43
CA GLN A 248 2.47 14.24 26.39
C GLN A 248 3.45 13.26 25.71
N ARG A 249 3.64 13.35 24.40
CA ARG A 249 4.58 12.49 23.66
C ARG A 249 5.99 13.05 23.76
N THR A 250 6.98 12.17 23.74
CA THR A 250 8.40 12.55 23.69
C THR A 250 8.95 12.37 22.27
N GLU A 251 9.88 13.21 21.85
CA GLU A 251 10.60 13.03 20.59
C GLU A 251 11.77 12.08 20.80
N ALA A 252 11.99 11.20 19.82
CA ALA A 252 13.11 10.26 19.85
C ALA A 252 14.45 11.00 19.83
N GLY A 253 15.35 10.59 20.73
CA GLY A 253 16.73 11.04 20.75
C GLY A 253 17.60 10.40 19.66
N LYS A 254 18.91 10.64 19.75
CA LYS A 254 19.90 9.98 18.89
C LYS A 254 19.89 8.47 19.14
N ASN A 255 20.25 7.70 18.11
CA ASN A 255 20.49 6.27 18.27
C ASN A 255 21.71 6.01 19.17
N THR A 256 21.47 5.46 20.36
CA THR A 256 22.50 5.14 21.37
C THR A 256 22.66 3.63 21.59
N GLY A 257 21.92 2.80 20.85
CA GLY A 257 22.00 1.35 20.96
C GLY A 257 20.69 0.66 20.58
N LYS A 258 20.61 -0.66 20.80
CA LYS A 258 19.55 -1.53 20.26
C LYS A 258 18.57 -2.08 21.29
N TYR A 259 18.84 -1.95 22.58
CA TYR A 259 18.01 -2.54 23.63
C TYR A 259 16.89 -1.58 24.05
N GLY A 260 15.66 -2.07 24.22
CA GLY A 260 14.50 -1.21 24.47
C GLY A 260 14.12 -0.33 23.31
N THR A 261 14.23 -0.84 22.09
CA THR A 261 14.04 -0.02 20.89
C THR A 261 13.17 -0.71 19.87
N VAL A 262 12.43 0.09 19.10
CA VAL A 262 11.82 -0.34 17.84
C VAL A 262 12.49 0.41 16.69
N ARG A 263 12.87 -0.34 15.66
CA ARG A 263 13.55 0.19 14.47
C ARG A 263 12.99 -0.42 13.20
N GLY A 264 13.05 0.35 12.12
CA GLY A 264 12.81 -0.16 10.78
C GLY A 264 12.75 0.96 9.76
N ASN A 265 11.90 0.79 8.74
CA ASN A 265 11.92 1.63 7.55
C ASN A 265 10.55 2.17 7.15
N VAL A 266 10.54 3.41 6.64
CA VAL A 266 9.41 3.98 5.91
C VAL A 266 9.87 4.41 4.52
N TRP A 267 9.16 3.99 3.48
CA TRP A 267 9.43 4.38 2.11
C TRP A 267 8.16 4.58 1.29
N TRP A 268 8.29 5.35 0.22
CA TRP A 268 7.31 5.43 -0.85
C TRP A 268 7.50 4.23 -1.77
N GLU A 269 6.50 3.36 -1.78
CA GLU A 269 6.44 2.17 -2.62
C GLU A 269 6.03 2.55 -4.05
N ASN A 270 6.91 2.22 -4.99
CA ASN A 270 6.69 2.49 -6.39
C ASN A 270 6.40 1.21 -7.17
N ARG A 271 7.28 0.21 -7.04
CA ARG A 271 7.20 -1.04 -7.78
C ARG A 271 8.09 -2.10 -7.14
N GLU A 272 7.53 -3.30 -7.04
CA GLU A 272 8.29 -4.48 -6.67
C GLU A 272 8.98 -5.16 -7.86
N ALA A 273 10.14 -5.74 -7.60
CA ALA A 273 10.85 -6.58 -8.56
C ALA A 273 10.12 -7.92 -8.75
N GLY A 274 10.14 -8.44 -9.98
CA GLY A 274 9.59 -9.77 -10.28
C GLY A 274 10.39 -10.87 -9.56
N GLY A 275 9.70 -11.82 -8.93
CA GLY A 275 10.34 -12.96 -8.26
C GLY A 275 10.92 -12.69 -6.86
N THR A 276 10.71 -11.51 -6.28
CA THR A 276 10.98 -11.29 -4.85
C THR A 276 9.94 -11.98 -3.97
N LEU A 277 10.14 -12.00 -2.65
CA LEU A 277 9.20 -12.68 -1.75
C LEU A 277 7.80 -12.07 -1.88
N ALA A 278 6.80 -12.94 -1.98
CA ALA A 278 5.39 -12.56 -2.05
C ALA A 278 4.78 -12.22 -0.69
N ASN A 279 5.55 -12.39 0.39
CA ASN A 279 5.05 -12.24 1.75
C ASN A 279 5.21 -10.83 2.33
N GLN A 280 5.94 -9.94 1.65
CA GLN A 280 6.25 -8.60 2.14
C GLN A 280 6.70 -7.65 1.01
N TYR A 281 6.66 -6.35 1.28
CA TYR A 281 7.32 -5.33 0.44
C TYR A 281 8.75 -5.05 0.91
N TYR A 282 9.58 -4.59 -0.01
CA TYR A 282 10.96 -4.20 0.24
C TYR A 282 11.25 -2.85 -0.36
N LYS A 283 11.91 -1.99 0.42
CA LYS A 283 12.49 -0.78 -0.13
C LYS A 283 13.60 -1.14 -1.13
N ASP A 284 13.36 -0.90 -2.41
CA ASP A 284 14.32 -1.11 -3.47
C ASP A 284 14.54 0.16 -4.33
N THR A 285 15.74 0.73 -4.17
CA THR A 285 16.11 1.93 -4.93
C THR A 285 16.29 1.67 -6.43
N GLU A 286 16.50 0.41 -6.85
CA GLU A 286 16.56 0.05 -8.28
C GLU A 286 15.19 0.24 -8.96
N PHE A 287 14.10 0.08 -8.21
CA PHE A 287 12.73 0.26 -8.70
C PHE A 287 12.12 1.62 -8.34
N ASN A 288 12.99 2.58 -8.00
CA ASN A 288 12.68 3.97 -7.66
C ASN A 288 11.92 4.16 -6.33
N ASP A 289 12.03 3.22 -5.40
CA ASP A 289 11.56 3.47 -4.04
C ASP A 289 12.40 4.55 -3.38
N ARG A 290 11.73 5.39 -2.59
CA ARG A 290 12.38 6.51 -1.91
C ARG A 290 12.05 6.50 -0.43
N ALA A 291 13.04 6.87 0.38
CA ALA A 291 12.80 7.11 1.80
C ALA A 291 11.67 8.12 1.99
N ALA A 292 10.71 7.81 2.85
CA ALA A 292 9.67 8.75 3.27
C ALA A 292 10.23 9.68 4.37
N THR A 293 11.29 10.40 4.02
CA THR A 293 12.05 11.28 4.91
C THR A 293 11.12 12.28 5.60
N ASP A 294 11.42 12.60 6.86
CA ASP A 294 10.66 13.52 7.72
C ASP A 294 9.27 13.02 8.17
N THR A 295 8.81 11.87 7.67
CA THR A 295 7.62 11.19 8.21
C THR A 295 7.80 10.92 9.69
N LYS A 296 6.76 11.14 10.49
CA LYS A 296 6.76 10.80 11.91
C LYS A 296 6.32 9.34 12.10
N VAL A 297 6.97 8.62 13.00
CA VAL A 297 6.56 7.28 13.43
C VAL A 297 6.34 7.32 14.93
N VAL A 298 5.17 6.90 15.38
CA VAL A 298 4.81 6.89 16.80
C VAL A 298 4.85 5.46 17.30
N GLY A 299 5.51 5.23 18.42
CA GLY A 299 5.48 3.97 19.15
C GLY A 299 4.95 4.19 20.55
N SER A 300 4.05 3.33 21.01
CA SER A 300 3.48 3.39 22.35
C SER A 300 3.25 2.01 22.94
N TYR A 301 3.38 1.87 24.26
CA TYR A 301 2.95 0.66 24.96
C TYR A 301 2.22 1.01 26.26
N VAL A 302 1.30 0.14 26.67
CA VAL A 302 0.47 0.37 27.86
C VAL A 302 1.25 0.20 29.15
N ASN A 303 0.79 0.84 30.21
CA ASN A 303 1.34 0.65 31.55
C ASN A 303 1.02 -0.75 32.11
N ASP A 304 1.66 -1.12 33.22
CA ASP A 304 1.53 -2.46 33.80
C ASP A 304 0.12 -2.79 34.26
N GLU A 305 -0.62 -1.81 34.78
CA GLU A 305 -1.98 -2.03 35.27
C GLU A 305 -2.96 -2.33 34.13
N VAL A 306 -2.90 -1.54 33.06
CA VAL A 306 -3.71 -1.77 31.86
C VAL A 306 -3.32 -3.06 31.17
N ALA A 307 -2.03 -3.39 31.11
CA ALA A 307 -1.57 -4.67 30.58
C ALA A 307 -2.14 -5.87 31.35
N ARG A 308 -2.17 -5.79 32.70
CA ARG A 308 -2.81 -6.82 33.54
C ARG A 308 -4.31 -6.92 33.31
N GLN A 309 -4.99 -5.80 33.09
CA GLN A 309 -6.43 -5.80 32.76
C GLN A 309 -6.70 -6.45 31.39
N PHE A 310 -5.84 -6.23 30.40
CA PHE A 310 -5.91 -6.94 29.11
C PHE A 310 -5.68 -8.44 29.28
N ASP A 311 -4.69 -8.85 30.08
CA ASP A 311 -4.44 -10.27 30.38
C ASP A 311 -5.64 -10.92 31.08
N ALA A 312 -6.20 -10.26 32.10
CA ALA A 312 -7.38 -10.74 32.81
C ALA A 312 -8.61 -10.86 31.89
N TRP A 313 -8.78 -9.93 30.93
CA TRP A 313 -9.86 -10.02 29.95
C TRP A 313 -9.68 -11.23 29.03
N LYS A 314 -8.47 -11.47 28.49
CA LYS A 314 -8.21 -12.64 27.64
C LYS A 314 -8.48 -13.95 28.37
N ASP A 315 -8.04 -14.05 29.63
CA ASP A 315 -8.24 -15.24 30.46
C ASP A 315 -9.73 -15.52 30.72
N ALA A 316 -10.53 -14.46 30.87
CA ALA A 316 -11.98 -14.56 31.06
C ALA A 316 -12.76 -14.85 29.77
N ASN A 317 -12.16 -14.63 28.59
CA ASN A 317 -12.85 -14.69 27.29
C ASN A 317 -12.17 -15.68 26.33
N ALA A 318 -12.02 -16.94 26.73
CA ALA A 318 -11.38 -17.95 25.88
C ALA A 318 -12.05 -18.08 24.50
N GLY A 319 -11.24 -18.10 23.43
CA GLY A 319 -11.73 -18.19 22.05
C GLY A 319 -12.19 -16.87 21.44
N PHE A 320 -11.86 -15.74 22.08
CA PHE A 320 -12.11 -14.41 21.53
C PHE A 320 -11.52 -14.25 20.11
N THR A 321 -12.20 -13.46 19.30
CA THR A 321 -11.71 -12.97 18.01
C THR A 321 -10.85 -11.73 18.20
N PRO A 322 -9.91 -11.45 17.28
CA PRO A 322 -9.11 -10.22 17.34
C PRO A 322 -9.94 -8.92 17.46
N ASP A 323 -11.07 -8.81 16.75
CA ASP A 323 -11.98 -7.64 16.82
C ASP A 323 -12.62 -7.48 18.22
N GLU A 324 -13.00 -8.58 18.87
CA GLU A 324 -13.52 -8.56 20.24
C GLU A 324 -12.46 -8.05 21.22
N PHE A 325 -11.20 -8.48 21.04
CA PHE A 325 -10.13 -8.03 21.90
C PHE A 325 -9.73 -6.57 21.64
N ALA A 326 -9.68 -6.13 20.38
CA ALA A 326 -9.47 -4.72 20.05
C ALA A 326 -10.54 -3.83 20.70
N SER A 327 -11.80 -4.25 20.65
CA SER A 327 -12.93 -3.55 21.27
C SER A 327 -12.80 -3.50 22.79
N ALA A 328 -12.41 -4.61 23.42
CA ALA A 328 -12.19 -4.69 24.86
C ALA A 328 -11.02 -3.81 25.32
N GLN A 329 -9.89 -3.83 24.59
CA GLN A 329 -8.75 -2.97 24.90
C GLN A 329 -9.13 -1.49 24.87
N LYS A 330 -9.86 -1.06 23.82
CA LYS A 330 -10.33 0.32 23.69
C LYS A 330 -11.22 0.73 24.87
N GLN A 331 -12.12 -0.15 25.31
CA GLN A 331 -12.98 0.10 26.47
C GLN A 331 -12.18 0.21 27.77
N ILE A 332 -11.28 -0.75 28.02
CA ILE A 332 -10.42 -0.76 29.22
C ILE A 332 -9.55 0.50 29.28
N VAL A 333 -8.96 0.92 28.15
CA VAL A 333 -8.18 2.17 28.08
C VAL A 333 -9.06 3.37 28.39
N ALA A 334 -10.25 3.46 27.80
CA ALA A 334 -11.16 4.57 28.04
C ALA A 334 -11.59 4.66 29.52
N ASP A 335 -11.93 3.54 30.14
CA ASP A 335 -12.33 3.47 31.55
C ASP A 335 -11.17 3.85 32.47
N TYR A 336 -9.97 3.31 32.20
CA TYR A 336 -8.77 3.64 32.96
C TYR A 336 -8.44 5.14 32.89
N GLU A 337 -8.52 5.74 31.70
CA GLU A 337 -8.24 7.16 31.51
C GLU A 337 -9.32 8.07 32.09
N ALA A 338 -10.57 7.62 32.15
CA ALA A 338 -11.64 8.36 32.84
C ALA A 338 -11.36 8.52 34.34
N GLU A 339 -10.74 7.51 34.96
CA GLU A 339 -10.38 7.51 36.38
C GLU A 339 -9.04 8.18 36.67
N ASN A 340 -8.06 8.01 35.78
CA ASN A 340 -6.65 8.36 36.02
C ASN A 340 -6.14 9.55 35.17
N GLY A 341 -6.96 10.05 34.25
CA GLY A 341 -6.65 11.17 33.36
C GLY A 341 -6.22 10.73 31.94
N ALA A 342 -6.40 11.62 30.97
CA ALA A 342 -6.10 11.35 29.56
C ALA A 342 -4.62 10.98 29.35
N GLY A 343 -4.37 9.90 28.60
CA GLY A 343 -3.04 9.36 28.33
C GLY A 343 -2.44 8.50 29.47
N SER A 344 -3.14 8.33 30.59
CA SER A 344 -2.62 7.58 31.76
C SER A 344 -2.49 6.08 31.52
N ALA A 345 -3.31 5.51 30.63
CA ALA A 345 -3.28 4.08 30.30
C ALA A 345 -1.97 3.66 29.60
N ILE A 346 -1.28 4.62 28.99
CA ILE A 346 -0.07 4.41 28.19
C ILE A 346 1.13 4.79 29.03
N ALA A 347 2.15 3.93 29.08
CA ALA A 347 3.39 4.21 29.81
C ALA A 347 4.21 5.28 29.07
N GLU A 348 4.53 5.03 27.81
CA GLU A 348 5.35 5.90 26.97
C GLU A 348 4.73 6.01 25.58
N SER A 349 4.85 7.19 24.97
CA SER A 349 4.62 7.42 23.54
C SER A 349 5.76 8.23 22.99
N VAL A 350 6.51 7.64 22.06
CA VAL A 350 7.73 8.21 21.50
C VAL A 350 7.54 8.44 20.02
N VAL A 351 7.94 9.61 19.54
CA VAL A 351 7.83 10.04 18.15
C VAL A 351 9.21 10.05 17.52
N ALA A 352 9.45 9.17 16.56
CA ALA A 352 10.65 9.18 15.73
C ALA A 352 10.41 9.96 14.44
N THR A 353 11.48 10.55 13.91
CA THR A 353 11.48 11.16 12.57
C THR A 353 12.27 10.27 11.62
N VAL A 354 11.68 9.95 10.46
CA VAL A 354 12.32 9.12 9.44
C VAL A 354 13.50 9.87 8.82
N ALA A 355 14.67 9.26 8.87
CA ALA A 355 15.90 9.80 8.31
C ALA A 355 15.91 9.73 6.77
N SER A 356 16.89 10.39 6.14
CA SER A 356 17.03 10.47 4.67
C SER A 356 17.24 9.12 3.98
N ASN A 357 17.69 8.10 4.72
CA ASN A 357 17.82 6.73 4.23
C ASN A 357 16.56 5.89 4.48
N GLY A 358 15.50 6.47 5.06
CA GLY A 358 14.24 5.80 5.35
C GLY A 358 14.21 5.10 6.71
N ASP A 359 15.30 5.09 7.48
CA ASP A 359 15.34 4.48 8.81
C ASP A 359 14.62 5.36 9.84
N TYR A 360 14.02 4.73 10.85
CA TYR A 360 13.60 5.41 12.08
C TYR A 360 14.08 4.64 13.32
N TYR A 361 14.12 5.35 14.46
CA TYR A 361 14.60 4.83 15.73
C TYR A 361 13.70 5.31 16.86
N ILE A 362 13.03 4.38 17.54
CA ILE A 362 12.20 4.66 18.73
C ILE A 362 12.88 4.05 19.96
N PRO A 363 13.49 4.86 20.83
CA PRO A 363 13.98 4.44 22.15
C PRO A 363 12.89 4.57 23.21
N PHE A 364 12.62 3.49 23.95
CA PHE A 364 11.76 3.52 25.13
C PHE A 364 12.59 3.43 26.41
N ASN A 365 12.29 4.23 27.42
CA ASN A 365 13.02 4.15 28.68
C ASN A 365 12.70 2.83 29.42
N GLY A 366 11.48 2.33 29.22
CA GLY A 366 10.96 1.13 29.88
C GLY A 366 10.41 1.43 31.28
N LEU A 367 9.79 0.41 31.87
CA LEU A 367 9.27 0.42 33.23
C LEU A 367 10.23 -0.33 34.16
N TYR A 368 10.45 0.18 35.36
CA TYR A 368 11.20 -0.58 36.37
C TYR A 368 10.47 -1.87 36.71
N GLY A 369 11.17 -2.99 36.62
CA GLY A 369 10.65 -4.33 36.94
C GLY A 369 11.18 -5.38 35.99
N VAL A 370 11.08 -6.65 36.37
CA VAL A 370 11.36 -7.79 35.48
C VAL A 370 10.23 -7.94 34.45
N SER A 371 8.99 -7.74 34.89
CA SER A 371 7.77 -7.71 34.06
C SER A 371 6.65 -7.03 34.84
N ARG A 372 5.48 -6.86 34.21
CA ARG A 372 4.25 -6.37 34.86
C ARG A 372 3.75 -7.22 36.03
N ASP A 373 4.25 -8.44 36.21
CA ASP A 373 3.86 -9.32 37.33
C ASP A 373 5.02 -9.67 38.26
N LYS A 374 6.22 -9.16 37.96
CA LYS A 374 7.43 -9.45 38.71
C LYS A 374 8.32 -8.23 38.87
N GLN A 375 8.41 -7.75 40.09
CA GLN A 375 9.25 -6.63 40.48
C GLN A 375 10.76 -6.94 40.42
N ASN A 376 11.21 -7.94 41.17
CA ASN A 376 12.62 -8.31 41.30
C ASN A 376 12.87 -9.79 40.93
N SER A 377 14.12 -10.15 40.65
CA SER A 377 14.51 -11.55 40.44
C SER A 377 15.75 -11.95 41.25
N GLY A 378 15.96 -13.26 41.43
CA GLY A 378 17.14 -13.79 42.12
C GLY A 378 17.11 -13.63 43.65
N ALA A 379 18.31 -13.72 44.26
CA ALA A 379 18.50 -13.56 45.70
C ALA A 379 18.23 -12.11 46.14
N SER A 380 17.93 -11.88 47.43
CA SER A 380 17.59 -10.55 47.96
C SER A 380 18.65 -9.47 47.67
N ILE A 381 19.92 -9.84 47.53
CA ILE A 381 21.00 -8.92 47.13
C ILE A 381 20.83 -8.36 45.70
N SER A 382 19.97 -8.96 44.89
CA SER A 382 19.61 -8.54 43.54
C SER A 382 18.26 -7.82 43.50
N HIS A 383 17.61 -7.62 44.65
CA HIS A 383 16.36 -6.85 44.76
C HIS A 383 16.71 -5.37 44.82
N THR A 384 16.82 -4.75 43.65
CA THR A 384 17.30 -3.37 43.47
C THR A 384 16.17 -2.38 43.20
N ILE A 385 14.94 -2.86 42.98
CA ILE A 385 13.76 -2.04 42.65
C ILE A 385 12.86 -1.99 43.89
N SER A 386 12.49 -0.78 44.33
CA SER A 386 11.56 -0.59 45.44
C SER A 386 10.09 -0.73 45.00
N ASP A 387 9.18 -0.79 45.97
CA ASP A 387 7.74 -0.90 45.70
C ASP A 387 7.21 0.36 45.01
N GLU A 388 7.76 1.53 45.33
CA GLU A 388 7.40 2.81 44.72
C GLU A 388 7.94 2.96 43.30
N GLU A 389 9.05 2.31 42.98
CA GLU A 389 9.65 2.36 41.65
C GLU A 389 8.97 1.38 40.68
N TYR A 390 8.43 0.28 41.20
CA TYR A 390 7.91 -0.78 40.37
C TYR A 390 6.79 -0.32 39.43
N GLY A 391 6.92 -0.64 38.14
CA GLY A 391 5.95 -0.25 37.12
C GLY A 391 5.97 1.23 36.74
N THR A 392 6.92 2.02 37.25
CA THR A 392 7.12 3.42 36.85
C THR A 392 8.12 3.54 35.71
N VAL A 393 7.96 4.57 34.87
CA VAL A 393 8.86 4.85 33.74
C VAL A 393 10.26 5.21 34.26
N VAL A 394 11.28 4.57 33.70
CA VAL A 394 12.67 4.84 34.03
C VAL A 394 13.03 6.28 33.62
N PRO A 395 13.64 7.10 34.51
CA PRO A 395 14.04 8.45 34.15
C PRO A 395 15.21 8.45 33.15
N ASP A 396 15.26 9.44 32.27
CA ASP A 396 16.29 9.57 31.22
C ASP A 396 17.74 9.43 31.72
N SER A 397 18.01 9.84 32.97
CA SER A 397 19.34 9.74 33.59
C SER A 397 19.86 8.30 33.74
N ASP A 398 18.94 7.34 33.78
CA ASP A 398 19.23 5.92 34.05
C ASP A 398 19.11 5.06 32.77
N VAL A 399 18.78 5.68 31.64
CA VAL A 399 18.54 5.01 30.36
C VAL A 399 19.86 4.72 29.65
N ASP A 400 19.98 3.50 29.13
CA ASP A 400 21.13 3.06 28.33
C ASP A 400 20.69 1.98 27.33
N HIS A 401 20.64 2.32 26.05
CA HIS A 401 20.25 1.39 24.99
C HIS A 401 21.42 0.56 24.43
N GLY A 402 22.65 0.86 24.84
CA GLY A 402 23.87 0.17 24.41
C GLY A 402 24.24 -1.02 25.28
N SER A 403 23.77 -1.07 26.52
CA SER A 403 24.11 -2.12 27.49
C SER A 403 22.96 -3.08 27.77
N LEU A 404 23.16 -4.36 27.43
CA LEU A 404 22.22 -5.45 27.77
C LEU A 404 22.01 -5.56 29.29
N MET A 405 23.08 -5.36 30.06
CA MET A 405 23.08 -5.56 31.52
C MET A 405 22.15 -4.60 32.25
N LYS A 406 21.89 -3.44 31.63
CA LYS A 406 20.96 -2.43 32.15
C LYS A 406 19.50 -2.76 31.87
N TRP A 407 19.22 -3.66 30.91
CA TRP A 407 17.87 -4.15 30.62
C TRP A 407 17.57 -5.46 31.36
N ASN A 408 18.50 -6.41 31.34
CA ASN A 408 18.28 -7.73 31.92
C ASN A 408 18.52 -7.81 33.45
N GLY A 409 18.91 -6.72 34.10
CA GLY A 409 19.10 -6.61 35.56
C GLY A 409 20.18 -7.56 36.12
N THR A 410 21.36 -7.62 35.50
CA THR A 410 22.51 -8.34 36.06
C THR A 410 22.84 -7.85 37.48
N VAL A 411 23.34 -8.74 38.35
CA VAL A 411 23.55 -8.50 39.80
C VAL A 411 23.98 -7.06 40.13
N GLY A 412 23.14 -6.35 40.91
CA GLY A 412 23.35 -4.97 41.33
C GLY A 412 22.83 -3.90 40.35
N GLN A 413 22.25 -4.29 39.21
CA GLN A 413 21.52 -3.41 38.30
C GLN A 413 20.02 -3.54 38.52
N LYS A 414 19.26 -2.51 38.11
CA LYS A 414 17.80 -2.56 38.07
C LYS A 414 17.33 -3.25 36.79
N HIS A 415 16.32 -4.10 36.91
CA HIS A 415 15.58 -4.62 35.77
C HIS A 415 14.69 -3.55 35.18
N ARG A 416 14.48 -3.65 33.87
CA ARG A 416 13.45 -2.87 33.18
C ARG A 416 12.81 -3.69 32.09
N HIS A 417 11.58 -3.34 31.79
CA HIS A 417 10.79 -4.03 30.79
C HIS A 417 9.94 -3.08 29.98
N ILE A 418 9.43 -3.58 28.87
CA ILE A 418 8.37 -2.96 28.07
C ILE A 418 7.25 -3.98 28.01
N ASN A 419 6.00 -3.54 28.06
CA ASN A 419 4.85 -4.41 27.79
C ASN A 419 4.75 -4.65 26.27
N SER A 420 5.73 -5.35 25.69
CA SER A 420 5.86 -5.52 24.23
C SER A 420 4.74 -6.33 23.61
N ASP A 421 4.04 -7.17 24.39
CA ASP A 421 2.82 -7.86 23.94
C ASP A 421 1.66 -6.88 23.70
N TYR A 422 1.80 -5.65 24.20
CA TYR A 422 0.85 -4.56 24.13
C TYR A 422 1.55 -3.27 23.65
N LEU A 423 2.26 -3.41 22.53
CA LEU A 423 2.94 -2.34 21.82
C LEU A 423 2.11 -1.98 20.57
N TYR A 424 2.19 -0.72 20.15
CA TYR A 424 1.66 -0.28 18.87
C TYR A 424 2.61 0.71 18.22
N VAL A 425 2.99 0.46 16.97
CA VAL A 425 3.92 1.32 16.22
C VAL A 425 3.34 1.59 14.85
N TYR A 426 3.24 2.86 14.49
CA TYR A 426 2.61 3.26 13.24
C TYR A 426 3.21 4.55 12.66
N PRO A 427 3.23 4.72 11.33
CA PRO A 427 3.62 5.95 10.69
C PRO A 427 2.45 6.94 10.70
N VAL A 428 2.76 8.23 10.88
CA VAL A 428 1.82 9.33 10.67
C VAL A 428 1.96 9.78 9.22
N ILE A 429 1.10 9.28 8.36
CA ILE A 429 1.09 9.63 6.94
C ILE A 429 0.07 10.74 6.70
N GLU A 430 0.51 11.81 6.04
CA GLU A 430 -0.37 12.89 5.61
C GLU A 430 -1.18 12.48 4.37
N GLY A 431 -2.45 12.90 4.34
CA GLY A 431 -3.37 12.63 3.25
C GLY A 431 -3.98 11.23 3.28
N ASP A 432 -4.75 10.90 2.25
CA ASP A 432 -5.45 9.62 2.13
C ASP A 432 -4.57 8.62 1.35
N ARG A 433 -3.54 8.10 2.04
CA ARG A 433 -2.61 7.12 1.48
C ARG A 433 -2.76 5.78 2.18
N ASP A 434 -2.78 4.73 1.39
CA ASP A 434 -2.66 3.37 1.90
C ASP A 434 -1.22 3.09 2.32
N VAL A 435 -1.06 2.37 3.42
CA VAL A 435 0.22 1.99 3.97
C VAL A 435 0.17 0.52 4.28
N TRP A 436 1.11 -0.25 3.76
CA TRP A 436 1.32 -1.60 4.26
C TRP A 436 2.17 -1.56 5.53
N MET A 437 1.67 -2.19 6.59
CA MET A 437 2.34 -2.34 7.86
C MET A 437 2.69 -3.81 8.06
N ASN A 438 3.98 -4.15 8.06
CA ASN A 438 4.38 -5.56 8.22
C ASN A 438 4.07 -6.15 9.61
N SER A 439 3.76 -5.27 10.55
CA SER A 439 3.41 -5.49 11.96
C SER A 439 2.35 -4.47 12.33
N PHE A 440 1.57 -4.74 13.39
CA PHE A 440 0.61 -3.79 13.93
C PHE A 440 -0.54 -3.45 12.96
N GLN A 441 -0.99 -4.42 12.16
CA GLN A 441 -2.02 -4.29 11.13
C GLN A 441 -3.41 -3.88 11.66
N ASN A 442 -3.64 -4.12 12.96
CA ASN A 442 -4.91 -3.90 13.63
C ASN A 442 -4.83 -2.70 14.57
N ASN A 443 -5.91 -1.95 14.71
CA ASN A 443 -6.03 -0.79 15.57
C ASN A 443 -6.19 -1.22 17.04
N MET A 444 -5.16 -1.87 17.59
CA MET A 444 -5.06 -2.36 18.96
C MET A 444 -3.59 -2.55 19.36
N PHE A 445 -3.30 -2.54 20.67
CA PHE A 445 -1.99 -2.93 21.18
C PHE A 445 -1.79 -4.43 21.02
N GLN A 446 -0.64 -4.84 20.48
CA GLN A 446 -0.37 -6.24 20.14
C GLN A 446 1.13 -6.55 20.16
N SER A 447 1.45 -7.85 20.10
CA SER A 447 2.84 -8.29 20.06
C SER A 447 3.47 -8.00 18.69
N PRO A 448 4.73 -7.52 18.64
CA PRO A 448 5.48 -7.41 17.39
C PRO A 448 5.76 -8.78 16.73
N GLU A 449 5.49 -9.89 17.42
CA GLU A 449 5.69 -11.25 16.90
C GLU A 449 4.56 -11.74 15.97
N LEU A 450 3.41 -11.06 15.93
CA LEU A 450 2.32 -11.35 14.98
C LEU A 450 2.68 -10.93 13.54
N ALA A 451 3.85 -10.32 13.37
CA ALA A 451 4.31 -9.67 12.16
C ALA A 451 5.13 -10.58 11.23
N THR A 452 5.20 -10.19 9.96
CA THR A 452 6.13 -10.82 9.01
C THR A 452 7.50 -10.18 9.06
N ALA A 453 8.52 -11.02 9.25
CA ALA A 453 9.94 -10.65 9.16
C ALA A 453 10.42 -9.58 10.16
N VAL A 454 9.68 -9.38 11.26
CA VAL A 454 10.13 -8.61 12.43
C VAL A 454 11.06 -9.47 13.28
N ASN A 455 12.13 -8.86 13.82
CA ASN A 455 12.95 -9.49 14.84
C ASN A 455 12.57 -8.90 16.20
N ALA A 456 12.01 -9.71 17.10
CA ALA A 456 11.82 -9.40 18.50
C ALA A 456 12.81 -10.23 19.33
N LEU A 457 13.93 -9.62 19.73
CA LEU A 457 14.99 -10.30 20.49
C LEU A 457 15.00 -9.87 21.96
N GLU A 458 15.79 -10.57 22.77
CA GLU A 458 15.95 -10.27 24.20
C GLU A 458 16.18 -8.79 24.50
N SER A 459 15.68 -8.36 25.67
CA SER A 459 15.75 -6.96 26.11
C SER A 459 15.13 -5.99 25.10
N TYR A 460 14.01 -6.41 24.49
CA TYR A 460 13.16 -5.58 23.63
C TYR A 460 13.95 -4.95 22.49
N ASN A 461 14.85 -5.74 21.90
CA ASN A 461 15.61 -5.38 20.72
C ASN A 461 14.76 -5.69 19.49
N ILE A 462 13.81 -4.81 19.21
CA ILE A 462 12.83 -4.95 18.13
C ILE A 462 13.37 -4.25 16.88
N SER A 463 13.32 -4.92 15.74
CA SER A 463 13.80 -4.37 14.46
C SER A 463 13.03 -4.96 13.27
N ASN A 464 13.22 -4.38 12.09
CA ASN A 464 12.48 -4.69 10.87
C ASN A 464 10.97 -4.39 10.95
N VAL A 465 10.56 -3.38 11.72
CA VAL A 465 9.18 -2.87 11.67
C VAL A 465 9.08 -1.88 10.52
N LYS A 466 8.45 -2.30 9.42
CA LYS A 466 8.48 -1.69 8.10
C LYS A 466 7.11 -1.13 7.70
N PHE A 467 7.15 0.00 7.00
CA PHE A 467 5.98 0.69 6.47
C PHE A 467 6.21 1.07 5.00
N ALA A 468 5.44 0.48 4.09
CA ALA A 468 5.47 0.84 2.68
C ALA A 468 4.28 1.74 2.36
N VAL A 469 4.54 3.00 2.02
CA VAL A 469 3.50 3.97 1.71
C VAL A 469 3.20 3.89 0.22
N PHE A 470 1.98 3.49 -0.14
CA PHE A 470 1.65 3.30 -1.54
C PHE A 470 1.45 4.63 -2.25
N THR A 471 2.03 4.69 -3.45
CA THR A 471 1.56 5.65 -4.45
C THR A 471 0.18 5.19 -4.93
N ALA A 472 -0.78 6.13 -5.06
CA ALA A 472 -2.13 5.77 -5.49
C ALA A 472 -2.10 5.00 -6.82
N ASN A 473 -3.06 4.10 -7.03
CA ASN A 473 -3.14 3.28 -8.24
C ASN A 473 -3.13 4.18 -9.49
N PRO A 474 -2.16 4.04 -10.40
CA PRO A 474 -2.11 4.87 -11.59
C PRO A 474 -3.31 4.55 -12.48
N MET A 475 -4.11 5.56 -12.79
CA MET A 475 -5.19 5.45 -13.76
C MET A 475 -4.96 6.42 -14.91
N HIS A 476 -5.29 5.98 -16.12
CA HIS A 476 -5.26 6.79 -17.31
C HIS A 476 -6.44 6.42 -18.19
N ASP A 477 -7.35 7.37 -18.35
CA ASP A 477 -8.62 7.14 -19.02
C ASP A 477 -8.73 8.07 -20.22
N ILE A 478 -9.13 7.51 -21.36
CA ILE A 478 -9.63 8.28 -22.51
C ILE A 478 -11.14 8.37 -22.38
N THR A 479 -11.65 9.59 -22.30
CA THR A 479 -13.05 9.85 -21.90
C THR A 479 -13.99 10.11 -23.07
N ASN A 480 -13.45 10.30 -24.28
CA ASN A 480 -14.23 10.65 -25.46
C ASN A 480 -14.16 9.61 -26.61
N TYR A 481 -13.33 8.57 -26.49
CA TYR A 481 -13.21 7.49 -27.47
C TYR A 481 -13.14 6.10 -26.83
N ASP A 482 -13.55 5.07 -27.59
CA ASP A 482 -13.47 3.65 -27.24
C ASP A 482 -13.08 2.78 -28.44
N LEU A 483 -13.04 1.46 -28.23
CA LEU A 483 -12.71 0.47 -29.26
C LEU A 483 -13.88 0.06 -30.17
N SER A 484 -15.12 0.52 -29.92
CA SER A 484 -16.31 -0.08 -30.54
C SER A 484 -17.30 0.92 -31.16
N SER A 485 -17.70 1.96 -30.43
CA SER A 485 -18.80 2.86 -30.78
C SER A 485 -18.32 4.28 -31.11
N ARG A 486 -17.15 4.67 -30.58
CA ARG A 486 -16.58 6.01 -30.68
C ARG A 486 -15.09 5.90 -30.97
N ILE A 487 -14.75 5.46 -32.17
CA ILE A 487 -13.35 5.31 -32.60
C ILE A 487 -12.76 6.68 -32.93
N ALA A 488 -11.53 6.94 -32.50
CA ALA A 488 -10.77 8.10 -32.92
C ALA A 488 -10.14 7.87 -34.32
N GLY A 489 -10.36 8.80 -35.24
CA GLY A 489 -9.65 8.90 -36.51
C GLY A 489 -8.35 9.70 -36.43
N PRO A 490 -7.50 9.65 -37.47
CA PRO A 490 -6.32 10.50 -37.55
C PRO A 490 -6.68 12.00 -37.51
N GLY A 491 -6.02 12.77 -36.65
CA GLY A 491 -6.29 14.20 -36.45
C GLY A 491 -7.37 14.51 -35.40
N ASP A 492 -8.07 13.50 -34.88
CA ASP A 492 -9.02 13.66 -33.77
C ASP A 492 -8.29 14.04 -32.48
N THR A 493 -8.99 14.67 -31.54
CA THR A 493 -8.42 15.06 -30.24
C THR A 493 -8.97 14.17 -29.13
N ALA A 494 -8.11 13.41 -28.46
CA ALA A 494 -8.43 12.58 -27.31
C ALA A 494 -8.36 13.40 -26.01
N VAL A 495 -9.41 13.28 -25.20
CA VAL A 495 -9.51 13.88 -23.86
C VAL A 495 -9.16 12.82 -22.84
N ASN A 496 -8.13 13.09 -22.04
CA ASN A 496 -7.66 12.16 -21.03
C ASN A 496 -7.74 12.71 -19.61
N THR A 497 -7.83 11.77 -18.67
CA THR A 497 -7.59 12.01 -17.25
C THR A 497 -6.54 11.03 -16.76
N THR A 498 -5.53 11.53 -16.07
CA THR A 498 -4.50 10.70 -15.43
C THR A 498 -4.44 11.00 -13.93
N THR A 499 -4.43 9.96 -13.11
CA THR A 499 -4.32 10.04 -11.64
C THR A 499 -3.37 8.97 -11.12
N GLY A 500 -3.03 9.01 -9.83
CA GLY A 500 -2.19 7.98 -9.19
C GLY A 500 -0.72 7.97 -9.63
N LEU A 501 -0.22 9.07 -10.18
CA LEU A 501 1.21 9.18 -10.51
C LEU A 501 2.04 9.47 -9.26
N ASN A 502 3.23 8.89 -9.19
CA ASN A 502 4.20 9.15 -8.13
C ASN A 502 4.76 10.57 -8.32
N PRO A 503 4.56 11.51 -7.38
CA PRO A 503 4.93 12.91 -7.57
C PRO A 503 6.45 13.15 -7.73
N PHE A 504 7.28 12.14 -7.49
CA PHE A 504 8.74 12.24 -7.55
C PHE A 504 9.38 11.82 -8.88
N ASN A 505 8.55 11.49 -9.87
CA ASN A 505 8.96 11.07 -11.21
C ASN A 505 8.39 11.99 -12.29
N ASP A 506 9.12 12.13 -13.39
CA ASP A 506 8.61 12.76 -14.61
C ASP A 506 7.85 11.72 -15.44
N TYR A 507 6.72 12.12 -16.03
CA TYR A 507 5.86 11.24 -16.83
C TYR A 507 5.65 11.80 -18.23
N VAL A 508 5.60 10.87 -19.19
CA VAL A 508 5.18 11.14 -20.57
C VAL A 508 4.05 10.21 -20.95
N ILE A 509 3.16 10.72 -21.79
CA ILE A 509 2.11 9.95 -22.44
C ILE A 509 2.72 9.32 -23.70
N GLN A 510 2.76 7.98 -23.77
CA GLN A 510 3.35 7.26 -24.90
C GLN A 510 2.28 6.51 -25.70
N TRP A 511 2.20 6.80 -27.00
CA TRP A 511 1.31 6.14 -27.94
C TRP A 511 1.96 4.90 -28.54
N TYR A 512 1.14 3.96 -28.99
CA TYR A 512 1.47 2.67 -29.58
C TYR A 512 0.57 2.38 -30.77
N ALA A 513 1.14 1.73 -31.78
CA ALA A 513 0.43 1.06 -32.86
C ALA A 513 0.95 -0.37 -32.95
N ASP A 514 0.06 -1.36 -33.02
CA ASP A 514 0.40 -2.79 -33.12
C ASP A 514 1.41 -3.26 -32.05
N GLY A 515 1.28 -2.72 -30.83
CA GLY A 515 2.15 -3.04 -29.70
C GLY A 515 3.55 -2.41 -29.79
N VAL A 516 3.78 -1.48 -30.72
CA VAL A 516 5.04 -0.75 -30.91
C VAL A 516 4.83 0.73 -30.59
N ALA A 517 5.71 1.33 -29.79
CA ALA A 517 5.63 2.74 -29.43
C ALA A 517 5.75 3.65 -30.68
N ILE A 518 4.88 4.66 -30.79
CA ILE A 518 4.84 5.66 -31.84
C ILE A 518 4.97 7.07 -31.26
N GLY A 519 5.74 7.94 -31.91
CA GLY A 519 6.02 9.28 -31.41
C GLY A 519 6.88 9.23 -30.14
N GLY A 520 8.20 9.36 -30.29
CA GLY A 520 9.09 9.47 -29.14
C GLY A 520 8.97 10.85 -28.51
N GLY A 521 8.52 10.91 -27.25
CA GLY A 521 8.75 12.09 -26.41
C GLY A 521 10.21 12.12 -25.96
N THR A 522 10.96 13.15 -26.39
CA THR A 522 12.22 13.55 -25.76
C THR A 522 12.00 14.35 -24.49
#